data_AF-A0A834YJ55-F1
#
_entry.id   AF-A0A834YJ55-F1
#
_cell.length_a   1.000
_cell.length_b   1.000
_cell.length_c   1.000
_cell.angle_alpha   90.00
_cell.angle_beta   90.00
_cell.angle_gamma   90.00
#
_symmetry.space_group_name_H-M   'P 1'
#
loop_
_entity.id
_entity.type
_entity.pdbx_description
1 polymer ?
#
loop_
_entity_poly.entity_id
_entity_poly.type
_entity_poly.pdbx_seq_one_letter_code
_entity_poly.pdbx_strand_id
1 'polypeptide(L)'
;MAEVSKFSLWRSHLNAIEECRKLCGGHGYLCSSGLPELFAVYVPACTYEGDNTVLLLQVARFLVKTVAQLGSGKQPVGTTAYMGRVEHLMQCRCDVQKAEDWLKPSIILEAFEARAARISVACAQNLSKLPNPEEGFAELSADLVEAAVAHCQLIVVSKFIEKLQQDIPGKGVKEQLEVLCNIYALSLLHNHLGDFLSTSCITPKQASLANDQLRSLYSQARPNAIALVDAFNYTDHFLGSVLGRYDGNVYPKLYEEAWKDPLNDSVVPDGYHEYIKPILKQQIRTARL
;
A
#
# COMPACT_ATOMS: atom_id res chain seq x y z
N MET A 1 -15.76 -11.47 -0.06
CA MET A 1 -15.10 -10.32 0.62
C MET A 1 -13.61 -10.52 0.83
N ALA A 2 -13.11 -11.68 1.27
CA ALA A 2 -11.66 -11.95 1.33
C ALA A 2 -10.96 -11.72 -0.02
N GLU A 3 -11.59 -12.10 -1.14
CA GLU A 3 -11.08 -11.79 -2.48
C GLU A 3 -11.06 -10.29 -2.76
N VAL A 4 -12.05 -9.51 -2.32
CA VAL A 4 -12.15 -8.09 -2.66
C VAL A 4 -11.09 -7.23 -1.95
N SER A 5 -10.62 -7.67 -0.77
CA SER A 5 -9.47 -7.03 -0.11
C SER A 5 -8.17 -7.13 -0.93
N LYS A 6 -7.99 -8.20 -1.73
CA LYS A 6 -6.81 -8.42 -2.57
C LYS A 6 -6.61 -7.30 -3.59
N PHE A 7 -7.68 -6.69 -4.08
CA PHE A 7 -7.61 -5.67 -5.13
C PHE A 7 -7.14 -4.31 -4.59
N SER A 8 -7.55 -3.94 -3.36
CA SER A 8 -6.97 -2.79 -2.65
C SER A 8 -5.47 -2.98 -2.36
N LEU A 9 -5.08 -4.23 -2.12
CA LEU A 9 -3.68 -4.64 -1.92
C LEU A 9 -2.89 -4.54 -3.22
N TRP A 10 -3.44 -4.85 -4.40
CA TRP A 10 -2.72 -4.75 -5.68
C TRP A 10 -2.26 -3.34 -6.01
N ARG A 11 -3.12 -2.33 -5.84
CA ARG A 11 -2.70 -0.93 -6.02
C ARG A 11 -1.60 -0.55 -5.02
N SER A 12 -1.70 -1.03 -3.79
CA SER A 12 -0.69 -0.79 -2.75
C SER A 12 0.64 -1.47 -3.08
N HIS A 13 0.63 -2.71 -3.57
CA HIS A 13 1.81 -3.44 -4.01
C HIS A 13 2.47 -2.79 -5.23
N LEU A 14 1.70 -2.38 -6.24
CA LEU A 14 2.22 -1.69 -7.42
C LEU A 14 2.94 -0.40 -7.03
N ASN A 15 2.32 0.40 -6.17
CA ASN A 15 2.93 1.61 -5.62
C ASN A 15 4.21 1.28 -4.83
N ALA A 16 4.21 0.20 -4.05
CA ALA A 16 5.38 -0.22 -3.29
C ALA A 16 6.54 -0.67 -4.19
N ILE A 17 6.28 -1.36 -5.30
CA ILE A 17 7.30 -1.75 -6.29
C ILE A 17 7.96 -0.51 -6.88
N GLU A 18 7.15 0.46 -7.32
CA GLU A 18 7.65 1.72 -7.87
C GLU A 18 8.40 2.56 -6.82
N GLU A 19 7.94 2.56 -5.56
CA GLU A 19 8.63 3.23 -4.48
C GLU A 19 9.97 2.56 -4.17
N CYS A 20 10.04 1.22 -4.16
CA CYS A 20 11.31 0.49 -4.03
C CYS A 20 12.28 0.87 -5.16
N ARG A 21 11.79 1.00 -6.39
CA ARG A 21 12.60 1.46 -7.53
C ARG A 21 13.19 2.85 -7.28
N LYS A 22 12.40 3.79 -6.76
CA LYS A 22 12.86 5.14 -6.40
C LYS A 22 13.83 5.15 -5.22
N LEU A 23 13.61 4.30 -4.22
CA LEU A 23 14.49 4.15 -3.05
C LEU A 23 15.90 3.64 -3.44
N CYS A 24 16.03 2.94 -4.58
CA CYS A 24 17.32 2.55 -5.17
C CYS A 24 18.00 3.67 -5.98
N GLY A 25 17.44 4.88 -6.02
CA GLY A 25 18.00 6.03 -6.73
C GLY A 25 18.20 5.78 -8.22
N GLY A 26 19.27 6.35 -8.79
CA GLY A 26 19.57 6.21 -10.22
C GLY A 26 19.81 4.77 -10.67
N HIS A 27 20.41 3.93 -9.81
CA HIS A 27 20.64 2.52 -10.15
C HIS A 27 19.35 1.69 -10.23
N GLY A 28 18.28 2.11 -9.54
CA GLY A 28 16.96 1.49 -9.67
C GLY A 28 16.32 1.69 -11.06
N TYR A 29 16.86 2.57 -11.89
CA TYR A 29 16.39 2.75 -13.28
C TYR A 29 16.92 1.65 -14.22
N LEU A 30 18.06 1.03 -13.90
CA LEU A 30 18.66 0.00 -14.74
C LEU A 30 17.80 -1.27 -14.76
N CYS A 31 17.65 -1.90 -15.93
CA CYS A 31 16.93 -3.17 -16.05
C CYS A 31 17.54 -4.26 -15.14
N SER A 32 18.86 -4.27 -14.97
CA SER A 32 19.58 -5.19 -14.08
C SER A 32 19.24 -5.03 -12.59
N SER A 33 18.53 -3.97 -12.19
CA SER A 33 17.98 -3.86 -10.84
C SER A 33 16.76 -4.77 -10.61
N GLY A 34 16.15 -5.31 -11.66
CA GLY A 34 14.94 -6.16 -11.62
C GLY A 34 13.64 -5.41 -11.34
N LEU A 35 13.69 -4.20 -10.78
CA LEU A 35 12.52 -3.42 -10.37
C LEU A 35 11.68 -2.89 -11.55
N PRO A 36 12.26 -2.41 -12.68
CA PRO A 36 11.48 -2.00 -13.84
C PRO A 36 10.64 -3.14 -14.45
N GLU A 37 11.24 -4.32 -14.58
CA GLU A 37 10.54 -5.50 -15.11
C GLU A 37 9.47 -5.99 -14.12
N LEU A 38 9.79 -6.06 -12.83
CA LEU A 38 8.83 -6.40 -11.78
C LEU A 38 7.60 -5.48 -11.83
N PHE A 39 7.79 -4.17 -12.00
CA PHE A 39 6.69 -3.22 -12.16
C PHE A 39 5.86 -3.53 -13.42
N ALA A 40 6.52 -3.72 -14.57
CA ALA A 40 5.86 -3.97 -15.84
C ALA A 40 5.05 -5.28 -15.86
N VAL A 41 5.54 -6.33 -15.19
CA VAL A 41 4.84 -7.60 -15.06
C VAL A 41 3.71 -7.54 -14.04
N TYR A 42 3.82 -6.68 -13.02
CA TYR A 42 2.82 -6.57 -11.96
C TYR A 42 1.66 -5.62 -12.30
N VAL A 43 1.90 -4.54 -13.05
CA VAL A 43 0.86 -3.52 -13.37
C VAL A 43 -0.42 -4.08 -13.98
N PRO A 44 -0.42 -5.13 -14.84
CA PRO A 44 -1.66 -5.69 -15.38
C PRO A 44 -2.59 -6.26 -14.30
N ALA A 45 -2.05 -6.63 -13.13
CA ALA A 45 -2.86 -7.12 -12.01
C ALA A 45 -3.89 -6.10 -11.54
N CYS A 46 -3.66 -4.80 -11.74
CA CYS A 46 -4.64 -3.79 -11.38
C CYS A 46 -5.84 -3.68 -12.34
N THR A 47 -5.86 -4.48 -13.41
CA THR A 47 -6.86 -4.42 -14.49
C THR A 47 -7.43 -5.78 -14.87
N TYR A 48 -6.61 -6.84 -14.94
CA TYR A 48 -7.14 -8.18 -15.17
C TYR A 48 -8.00 -8.62 -13.96
N GLU A 49 -8.96 -9.53 -14.17
CA GLU A 49 -9.93 -9.97 -13.15
C GLU A 49 -10.85 -8.85 -12.60
N GLY A 50 -10.83 -7.67 -13.23
CA GLY A 50 -11.69 -6.53 -12.91
C GLY A 50 -10.88 -5.30 -12.52
N ASP A 51 -11.26 -4.14 -13.07
CA ASP A 51 -10.66 -2.87 -12.69
C ASP A 51 -10.79 -2.63 -11.18
N ASN A 52 -9.67 -2.26 -10.54
CA ASN A 52 -9.63 -2.05 -9.09
C ASN A 52 -10.68 -1.05 -8.59
N THR A 53 -10.98 0.00 -9.35
CA THR A 53 -11.97 1.01 -8.97
C THR A 53 -13.39 0.43 -9.04
N VAL A 54 -13.70 -0.30 -10.11
CA VAL A 54 -14.99 -1.00 -10.26
C VAL A 54 -15.22 -1.98 -9.11
N LEU A 55 -14.18 -2.71 -8.70
CA LEU A 55 -14.27 -3.66 -7.59
C LEU A 55 -14.44 -2.96 -6.23
N LEU A 56 -13.74 -1.84 -6.00
CA LEU A 56 -13.96 -1.02 -4.80
C LEU A 56 -15.38 -0.44 -4.76
N LEU A 57 -15.95 -0.04 -5.91
CA LEU A 57 -17.33 0.40 -6.00
C LEU A 57 -18.32 -0.73 -5.64
N GLN A 58 -18.03 -1.99 -5.96
CA GLN A 58 -18.86 -3.12 -5.51
C GLN A 58 -18.82 -3.28 -3.98
N VAL A 59 -17.65 -3.10 -3.35
CA VAL A 59 -17.53 -3.06 -1.88
C VAL A 59 -18.36 -1.90 -1.33
N ALA A 60 -18.26 -0.71 -1.93
CA ALA A 60 -19.00 0.44 -1.48
C ALA A 60 -20.53 0.22 -1.54
N ARG A 61 -21.06 -0.40 -2.61
CA ARG A 61 -22.48 -0.81 -2.69
C ARG A 61 -22.86 -1.74 -1.54
N PHE A 62 -22.01 -2.72 -1.25
CA PHE A 62 -22.22 -3.66 -0.14
C PHE A 62 -22.21 -2.94 1.23
N LEU A 63 -21.29 -2.00 1.45
CA LEU A 63 -21.22 -1.22 2.69
C LEU A 63 -22.45 -0.33 2.88
N VAL A 64 -22.86 0.42 1.84
CA VAL A 64 -24.06 1.27 1.89
C VAL A 64 -25.31 0.44 2.18
N LYS A 65 -25.45 -0.72 1.53
CA LYS A 65 -26.57 -1.65 1.82
C LYS A 65 -26.54 -2.16 3.25
N THR A 66 -25.35 -2.44 3.80
CA THR A 66 -25.19 -2.85 5.20
C THR A 66 -25.59 -1.73 6.14
N VAL A 67 -25.18 -0.49 5.87
CA VAL A 67 -25.58 0.70 6.65
C VAL A 67 -27.10 0.89 6.61
N ALA A 68 -27.73 0.76 5.44
CA ALA A 68 -29.19 0.87 5.31
C ALA A 68 -29.97 -0.20 6.09
N GLN A 69 -29.33 -1.30 6.47
CA GLN A 69 -29.93 -2.37 7.28
C GLN A 69 -29.73 -2.16 8.79
N LEU A 70 -28.91 -1.19 9.20
CA LEU A 70 -28.72 -0.87 10.62
C LEU A 70 -30.06 -0.41 11.22
N GLY A 71 -30.45 -0.98 12.36
CA GLY A 71 -31.75 -0.74 12.99
C GLY A 71 -32.90 -1.62 12.48
N SER A 72 -32.70 -2.44 11.43
CA SER A 72 -33.73 -3.38 10.92
C SER A 72 -33.87 -4.68 11.72
N GLY A 73 -33.12 -4.83 12.82
CA GLY A 73 -33.04 -6.06 13.62
C GLY A 73 -32.07 -7.13 13.06
N LYS A 74 -31.59 -6.99 11.82
CA LYS A 74 -30.54 -7.85 11.24
C LYS A 74 -29.16 -7.37 11.68
N GLN A 75 -28.45 -8.19 12.43
CA GLN A 75 -27.10 -7.87 12.89
C GLN A 75 -26.06 -8.15 11.79
N PRO A 76 -25.18 -7.18 11.47
CA PRO A 76 -24.02 -7.43 10.61
C PRO A 76 -23.11 -8.52 11.19
N VAL A 77 -22.50 -9.33 10.32
CA VAL A 77 -21.62 -10.44 10.71
C VAL A 77 -20.33 -10.45 9.88
N GLY A 78 -19.35 -11.24 10.29
CA GLY A 78 -18.07 -11.35 9.58
C GLY A 78 -17.31 -10.02 9.59
N THR A 79 -16.79 -9.60 8.44
CA THR A 79 -15.97 -8.38 8.34
C THR A 79 -16.75 -7.09 8.54
N THR A 80 -18.09 -7.12 8.54
CA THR A 80 -18.93 -5.96 8.88
C THR A 80 -19.51 -6.02 10.28
N ALA A 81 -19.15 -7.01 11.11
CA ALA A 81 -19.67 -7.15 12.48
C ALA A 81 -19.46 -5.88 13.33
N TYR A 82 -18.38 -5.13 13.10
CA TYR A 82 -18.12 -3.86 13.78
C TYR A 82 -19.24 -2.82 13.57
N MET A 83 -19.95 -2.87 12.44
CA MET A 83 -21.08 -1.97 12.15
C MET A 83 -22.27 -2.20 13.08
N GLY A 84 -22.38 -3.37 13.74
CA GLY A 84 -23.37 -3.60 14.80
C GLY A 84 -23.17 -2.69 16.02
N ARG A 85 -21.96 -2.15 16.20
CA ARG A 85 -21.60 -1.20 17.27
C ARG A 85 -21.56 0.25 16.79
N VAL A 86 -22.24 0.57 15.69
CA VAL A 86 -22.16 1.89 15.05
C VAL A 86 -22.48 3.03 16.03
N GLU A 87 -23.45 2.87 16.93
CA GLU A 87 -23.83 3.91 17.88
C GLU A 87 -22.65 4.33 18.77
N HIS A 88 -21.92 3.34 19.29
CA HIS A 88 -20.70 3.55 20.05
C HIS A 88 -19.58 4.15 19.19
N LEU A 89 -19.31 3.55 18.02
CA LEU A 89 -18.24 4.00 17.12
C LEU A 89 -18.46 5.44 16.60
N MET A 90 -19.72 5.87 16.53
CA MET A 90 -20.08 7.24 16.15
C MET A 90 -19.84 8.25 17.29
N GLN A 91 -19.62 7.80 18.52
CA GLN A 91 -19.43 8.66 19.69
C GLN A 91 -18.10 8.43 20.43
N CYS A 92 -17.32 7.43 20.01
CA CYS A 92 -16.10 7.04 20.69
C CYS A 92 -15.13 8.21 20.89
N ARG A 93 -14.31 8.07 21.93
CA ARG A 93 -13.16 8.90 22.21
C ARG A 93 -12.00 7.96 22.49
N CYS A 94 -10.90 8.18 21.80
CA CYS A 94 -9.69 7.43 21.99
C CYS A 94 -9.10 7.79 23.35
N ASP A 95 -8.72 6.79 24.14
CA ASP A 95 -8.13 6.98 25.48
C ASP A 95 -6.59 7.04 25.47
N VAL A 96 -5.97 7.20 24.30
CA VAL A 96 -4.51 7.35 24.17
C VAL A 96 -4.03 8.59 24.93
N GLN A 97 -3.08 8.39 25.85
CA GLN A 97 -2.43 9.45 26.61
C GLN A 97 -0.91 9.52 26.35
N LYS A 98 -0.31 8.39 25.95
CA LYS A 98 1.12 8.28 25.61
C LYS A 98 1.33 7.42 24.36
N ALA A 99 2.52 7.51 23.76
CA ALA A 99 2.83 6.87 22.49
C ALA A 99 2.63 5.34 22.53
N GLU A 100 3.00 4.70 23.63
CA GLU A 100 2.93 3.24 23.77
C GLU A 100 1.49 2.71 23.87
N ASP A 101 0.51 3.58 24.15
CA ASP A 101 -0.91 3.17 24.13
C ASP A 101 -1.33 2.71 22.74
N TRP A 102 -0.74 3.27 21.68
CA TRP A 102 -1.00 2.83 20.31
C TRP A 102 -0.59 1.40 20.02
N LEU A 103 0.24 0.76 20.85
CA LEU A 103 0.60 -0.65 20.70
C LEU A 103 -0.52 -1.60 21.17
N LYS A 104 -1.56 -1.08 21.83
CA LYS A 104 -2.71 -1.89 22.28
C LYS A 104 -3.58 -2.23 21.07
N PRO A 105 -3.77 -3.52 20.73
CA PRO A 105 -4.54 -3.91 19.55
C PRO A 105 -5.98 -3.41 19.56
N SER A 106 -6.60 -3.33 20.75
CA SER A 106 -7.97 -2.82 20.90
C SER A 106 -8.11 -1.34 20.50
N ILE A 107 -7.10 -0.51 20.82
CA ILE A 107 -7.10 0.92 20.47
C ILE A 107 -6.96 1.09 18.96
N ILE A 108 -6.04 0.34 18.33
CA ILE A 108 -5.89 0.34 16.87
C ILE A 108 -7.19 -0.09 16.20
N LEU A 109 -7.79 -1.20 16.63
CA LEU A 109 -9.02 -1.72 16.04
C LEU A 109 -10.17 -0.71 16.15
N GLU A 110 -10.41 -0.15 17.33
CA GLU A 110 -11.48 0.83 17.53
C GLU A 110 -11.30 2.08 16.66
N ALA A 111 -10.05 2.57 16.53
CA ALA A 111 -9.72 3.70 15.65
C ALA A 111 -10.09 3.41 14.18
N PHE A 112 -9.71 2.25 13.66
CA PHE A 112 -9.98 1.87 12.27
C PHE A 112 -11.46 1.53 12.03
N GLU A 113 -12.12 0.88 13.00
CA GLU A 113 -13.56 0.63 12.96
C GLU A 113 -14.36 1.93 12.95
N ALA A 114 -14.00 2.88 13.83
CA ALA A 114 -14.63 4.19 13.88
C ALA A 114 -14.44 4.98 12.57
N ARG A 115 -13.23 4.97 12.00
CA ARG A 115 -12.96 5.56 10.68
C ARG A 115 -13.84 4.94 9.60
N ALA A 116 -13.79 3.63 9.42
CA ALA A 116 -14.51 2.95 8.36
C ALA A 116 -16.05 3.09 8.52
N ALA A 117 -16.56 3.03 9.76
CA ALA A 117 -17.97 3.26 10.05
C ALA A 117 -18.39 4.70 9.71
N ARG A 118 -17.61 5.70 10.13
CA ARG A 118 -17.91 7.12 9.91
C ARG A 118 -18.05 7.45 8.43
N ILE A 119 -17.08 7.04 7.62
CA ILE A 119 -17.08 7.31 6.17
C ILE A 119 -18.24 6.58 5.50
N SER A 120 -18.46 5.31 5.85
CA SER A 120 -19.56 4.51 5.27
C SER A 120 -20.94 5.11 5.59
N VAL A 121 -21.16 5.55 6.83
CA VAL A 121 -22.40 6.19 7.26
C VAL A 121 -22.58 7.55 6.57
N ALA A 122 -21.53 8.36 6.46
CA ALA A 122 -21.58 9.64 5.77
C ALA A 122 -21.94 9.46 4.28
N CYS A 123 -21.34 8.48 3.60
CA CYS A 123 -21.67 8.15 2.20
C CYS A 123 -23.13 7.74 2.07
N ALA A 124 -23.63 6.83 2.93
CA ALA A 124 -25.02 6.39 2.91
C ALA A 124 -26.01 7.54 3.16
N GLN A 125 -25.69 8.44 4.10
CA GLN A 125 -26.50 9.62 4.39
C GLN A 125 -26.52 10.58 3.20
N ASN A 126 -25.37 10.86 2.58
CA ASN A 126 -25.32 11.75 1.42
C ASN A 126 -26.06 11.15 0.22
N LEU A 127 -25.92 9.84 -0.01
CA LEU A 127 -26.66 9.14 -1.06
C LEU A 127 -28.18 9.20 -0.84
N SER A 128 -28.63 9.10 0.41
CA SER A 128 -30.07 9.18 0.75
C SER A 128 -30.71 10.54 0.49
N LYS A 129 -29.91 11.60 0.34
CA LYS A 129 -30.38 12.96 0.02
C LYS A 129 -30.63 13.14 -1.48
N LEU A 130 -30.11 12.25 -2.31
CA LEU A 130 -30.21 12.34 -3.77
C LEU A 130 -31.47 11.61 -4.25
N PRO A 131 -32.20 12.18 -5.23
CA PRO A 131 -33.49 11.63 -5.67
C PRO A 131 -33.33 10.32 -6.45
N ASN A 132 -32.24 10.17 -7.20
CA ASN A 132 -31.92 8.96 -7.95
C ASN A 132 -30.70 8.27 -7.32
N PRO A 133 -30.87 7.08 -6.71
CA PRO A 133 -29.78 6.35 -6.08
C PRO A 133 -28.62 6.00 -7.01
N GLU A 134 -28.87 5.74 -8.30
CA GLU A 134 -27.79 5.34 -9.22
C GLU A 134 -27.02 6.54 -9.76
N GLU A 135 -27.68 7.66 -10.04
CA GLU A 135 -26.98 8.91 -10.34
C GLU A 135 -26.15 9.36 -9.13
N GLY A 136 -26.71 9.26 -7.93
CA GLY A 136 -25.98 9.59 -6.71
C GLY A 136 -24.79 8.67 -6.45
N PHE A 137 -24.87 7.39 -6.83
CA PHE A 137 -23.74 6.48 -6.71
C PHE A 137 -22.61 6.82 -7.68
N ALA A 138 -22.94 7.32 -8.88
CA ALA A 138 -21.96 7.84 -9.83
C ALA A 138 -21.33 9.15 -9.34
N GLU A 139 -22.16 10.08 -8.84
CA GLU A 139 -21.73 11.39 -8.33
C GLU A 139 -20.80 11.26 -7.11
N LEU A 140 -21.14 10.39 -6.17
CA LEU A 140 -20.38 10.16 -4.94
C LEU A 140 -19.32 9.04 -5.08
N SER A 141 -19.01 8.62 -6.32
CA SER A 141 -18.14 7.47 -6.58
C SER A 141 -16.75 7.58 -5.93
N ALA A 142 -16.17 8.79 -5.88
CA ALA A 142 -14.91 9.04 -5.21
C ALA A 142 -14.99 8.77 -3.68
N ASP A 143 -15.98 9.34 -3.00
CA ASP A 143 -16.20 9.14 -1.56
C ASP A 143 -16.50 7.67 -1.23
N LEU A 144 -17.28 7.02 -2.10
CA LEU A 144 -17.63 5.61 -1.99
C LEU A 144 -16.40 4.70 -2.10
N VAL A 145 -15.47 5.02 -3.01
CA VAL A 145 -14.20 4.30 -3.14
C VAL A 145 -13.34 4.48 -1.88
N GLU A 146 -13.24 5.69 -1.33
CA GLU A 146 -12.52 5.92 -0.06
C GLU A 146 -13.15 5.14 1.12
N ALA A 147 -14.48 5.07 1.19
CA ALA A 147 -15.18 4.25 2.18
C ALA A 147 -14.81 2.76 2.06
N ALA A 148 -14.77 2.24 0.83
CA ALA A 148 -14.37 0.88 0.55
C ALA A 148 -12.89 0.62 0.90
N VAL A 149 -11.99 1.55 0.58
CA VAL A 149 -10.57 1.46 0.93
C VAL A 149 -10.39 1.44 2.45
N ALA A 150 -11.05 2.32 3.19
CA ALA A 150 -10.98 2.35 4.66
C ALA A 150 -11.46 1.03 5.28
N HIS A 151 -12.54 0.44 4.75
CA HIS A 151 -13.03 -0.86 5.17
C HIS A 151 -12.03 -2.00 4.85
N CYS A 152 -11.46 -2.02 3.65
CA CYS A 152 -10.45 -3.01 3.28
C CYS A 152 -9.19 -2.91 4.15
N GLN A 153 -8.71 -1.70 4.45
CA GLN A 153 -7.58 -1.46 5.36
C GLN A 153 -7.87 -1.98 6.78
N LEU A 154 -9.07 -1.74 7.31
CA LEU A 154 -9.51 -2.31 8.59
C LEU A 154 -9.47 -3.85 8.58
N ILE A 155 -9.87 -4.49 7.48
CA ILE A 155 -9.78 -5.96 7.35
C ILE A 155 -8.32 -6.41 7.44
N VAL A 156 -7.40 -5.76 6.72
CA VAL A 156 -5.98 -6.16 6.74
C VAL A 156 -5.38 -5.97 8.14
N VAL A 157 -5.63 -4.82 8.79
CA VAL A 157 -5.18 -4.55 10.15
C VAL A 157 -5.74 -5.58 11.14
N SER A 158 -7.04 -5.86 11.08
CA SER A 158 -7.67 -6.83 11.98
C SER A 158 -7.13 -8.24 11.78
N LYS A 159 -6.91 -8.68 10.53
CA LYS A 159 -6.33 -9.99 10.24
C LYS A 159 -4.87 -10.12 10.68
N PHE A 160 -4.07 -9.05 10.59
CA PHE A 160 -2.72 -9.07 11.13
C PHE A 160 -2.76 -9.20 12.67
N ILE A 161 -3.59 -8.40 13.34
CA ILE A 161 -3.79 -8.50 14.80
C ILE A 161 -4.27 -9.89 15.22
N GLU A 162 -5.27 -10.45 14.53
CA GLU A 162 -5.75 -11.83 14.77
C GLU A 162 -4.65 -12.87 14.58
N LYS A 163 -3.78 -12.70 13.56
CA LYS A 163 -2.66 -13.63 13.33
C LYS A 163 -1.68 -13.62 14.51
N LEU A 164 -1.43 -12.46 15.12
CA LEU A 164 -0.55 -12.30 16.28
C LEU A 164 -1.13 -12.91 17.57
N GLN A 165 -2.43 -13.18 17.64
CA GLN A 165 -3.03 -13.88 18.77
C GLN A 165 -2.75 -15.38 18.76
N GLN A 166 -2.29 -15.93 17.63
CA GLN A 166 -1.92 -17.34 17.51
C GLN A 166 -0.57 -17.61 18.19
N ASP A 167 -0.31 -18.90 18.43
CA ASP A 167 1.03 -19.35 18.82
C ASP A 167 1.95 -19.30 17.60
N ILE A 168 3.02 -18.50 17.71
CA ILE A 168 4.00 -18.28 16.64
C ILE A 168 5.35 -18.73 17.20
N PRO A 169 5.89 -19.87 16.75
CA PRO A 169 7.15 -20.40 17.26
C PRO A 169 8.34 -19.57 16.78
N GLY A 170 9.42 -19.59 17.58
CA GLY A 170 10.68 -18.92 17.28
C GLY A 170 10.91 -17.68 18.16
N LYS A 171 12.09 -17.64 18.79
CA LYS A 171 12.48 -16.53 19.66
C LYS A 171 12.56 -15.22 18.86
N GLY A 172 11.86 -14.18 19.30
CA GLY A 172 11.90 -12.87 18.64
C GLY A 172 10.96 -12.73 17.44
N VAL A 173 10.41 -13.84 16.91
CA VAL A 173 9.61 -13.82 15.66
C VAL A 173 8.31 -13.06 15.88
N LYS A 174 7.57 -13.42 16.94
CA LYS A 174 6.31 -12.76 17.27
C LYS A 174 6.52 -11.27 17.55
N GLU A 175 7.58 -10.92 18.28
CA GLU A 175 7.92 -9.54 18.60
C GLU A 175 8.21 -8.72 17.33
N GLN A 176 8.94 -9.27 16.35
CA GLN A 176 9.17 -8.58 15.08
C GLN A 176 7.87 -8.44 14.25
N LEU A 177 7.01 -9.47 14.25
CA LEU A 177 5.72 -9.39 13.57
C LEU A 177 4.77 -8.36 14.24
N GLU A 178 4.83 -8.22 15.57
CA GLU A 178 4.12 -7.15 16.30
C GLU A 178 4.63 -5.77 15.91
N VAL A 179 5.94 -5.58 15.77
CA VAL A 179 6.53 -4.33 15.27
C VAL A 179 6.00 -4.01 13.87
N LEU A 180 6.01 -4.98 12.95
CA LEU A 180 5.51 -4.79 11.58
C LEU A 180 4.00 -4.50 11.53
N CYS A 181 3.21 -5.18 12.35
CA CYS A 181 1.77 -4.93 12.46
C CYS A 181 1.48 -3.50 12.90
N ASN A 182 2.19 -3.01 13.93
CA ASN A 182 2.02 -1.66 14.43
C ASN A 182 2.55 -0.61 13.44
N ILE A 183 3.66 -0.88 12.74
CA ILE A 183 4.13 0.00 11.64
C ILE A 183 3.06 0.11 10.55
N TYR A 184 2.49 -1.01 10.12
CA TYR A 184 1.45 -1.02 9.09
C TYR A 184 0.22 -0.21 9.54
N ALA A 185 -0.30 -0.44 10.75
CA ALA A 185 -1.46 0.29 11.25
C ALA A 185 -1.18 1.79 11.44
N LEU A 186 -0.05 2.15 12.07
CA LEU A 186 0.25 3.56 12.35
C LEU A 186 0.68 4.34 11.11
N SER A 187 1.31 3.70 10.12
CA SER A 187 1.58 4.33 8.82
C SER A 187 0.29 4.63 8.05
N LEU A 188 -0.69 3.73 8.07
CA LEU A 188 -2.02 3.99 7.51
C LEU A 188 -2.75 5.12 8.26
N LEU A 189 -2.64 5.16 9.59
CA LEU A 189 -3.18 6.26 10.40
C LEU A 189 -2.56 7.60 9.98
N HIS A 190 -1.24 7.65 9.82
CA HIS A 190 -0.53 8.84 9.37
C HIS A 190 -0.96 9.27 7.96
N ASN A 191 -0.97 8.34 7.00
CA ASN A 191 -1.27 8.62 5.60
C ASN A 191 -2.72 9.06 5.37
N HIS A 192 -3.65 8.60 6.21
CA HIS A 192 -5.07 8.94 6.15
C HIS A 192 -5.53 9.77 7.34
N LEU A 193 -4.64 10.58 7.93
CA LEU A 193 -4.91 11.30 9.18
C LEU A 193 -6.18 12.16 9.14
N GLY A 194 -6.50 12.76 7.99
CA GLY A 194 -7.72 13.55 7.80
C GLY A 194 -8.99 12.77 8.12
N ASP A 195 -9.07 11.51 7.72
CA ASP A 195 -10.22 10.64 7.98
C ASP A 195 -10.37 10.36 9.48
N PHE A 196 -9.25 10.03 10.13
CA PHE A 196 -9.22 9.71 11.56
C PHE A 196 -9.60 10.93 12.41
N LEU A 197 -9.10 12.13 12.07
CA LEU A 197 -9.47 13.37 12.75
C LEU A 197 -10.94 13.74 12.51
N SER A 198 -11.46 13.49 11.31
CA SER A 198 -12.86 13.76 10.96
C SER A 198 -13.86 12.94 11.79
N THR A 199 -13.42 11.82 12.40
CA THR A 199 -14.26 11.06 13.35
C THR A 199 -14.49 11.79 14.68
N SER A 200 -13.65 12.77 15.04
CA SER A 200 -13.54 13.35 16.38
C SER A 200 -13.25 12.34 17.51
N CYS A 201 -13.00 11.07 17.19
CA CYS A 201 -12.61 10.03 18.14
C CYS A 201 -11.12 10.15 18.46
N ILE A 202 -10.29 10.57 17.49
CA ILE A 202 -8.86 10.83 17.66
C ILE A 202 -8.60 12.33 17.58
N THR A 203 -7.77 12.82 18.50
CA THR A 203 -7.32 14.23 18.52
C THR A 203 -5.98 14.42 17.79
N PRO A 204 -5.63 15.64 17.37
CA PRO A 204 -4.31 15.93 16.79
C PRO A 204 -3.14 15.57 17.72
N LYS A 205 -3.31 15.71 19.04
CA LYS A 205 -2.31 15.30 20.04
C LYS A 205 -2.08 13.79 19.99
N GLN A 206 -3.14 12.99 19.93
CA GLN A 206 -3.04 11.53 19.86
C GLN A 206 -2.46 11.07 18.52
N ALA A 207 -2.76 11.77 17.43
CA ALA A 207 -2.11 11.55 16.14
C ALA A 207 -0.61 11.85 16.18
N SER A 208 -0.19 12.91 16.88
CA SER A 208 1.23 13.17 17.12
C SER A 208 1.90 12.03 17.90
N LEU A 209 1.24 11.53 18.95
CA LEU A 209 1.72 10.37 19.70
C LEU A 209 1.81 9.10 18.83
N ALA A 210 0.91 8.91 17.87
CA ALA A 210 0.99 7.82 16.89
C ALA A 210 2.24 7.97 16.02
N ASN A 211 2.55 9.19 15.56
CA ASN A 211 3.76 9.47 14.78
C ASN A 211 5.04 9.24 15.60
N ASP A 212 5.02 9.59 16.89
CA ASP A 212 6.15 9.34 17.80
C ASP A 212 6.39 7.83 17.96
N GLN A 213 5.31 7.07 18.18
CA GLN A 213 5.36 5.62 18.26
C GLN A 213 5.83 4.98 16.96
N LEU A 214 5.36 5.47 15.80
CA LEU A 214 5.80 4.99 14.49
C LEU A 214 7.30 5.18 14.28
N ARG A 215 7.88 6.32 14.67
CA ARG A 215 9.33 6.56 14.60
C ARG A 215 10.13 5.63 15.52
N SER A 216 9.60 5.35 16.72
CA SER A 216 10.19 4.36 17.63
C SER A 216 10.20 2.96 16.99
N LEU A 217 9.09 2.54 16.38
CA LEU A 217 8.99 1.25 15.73
C LEU A 217 9.92 1.11 14.51
N TYR A 218 10.10 2.17 13.71
CA TYR A 218 11.11 2.15 12.64
C TYR A 218 12.52 1.90 13.18
N SER A 219 12.86 2.50 14.31
CA SER A 219 14.16 2.29 14.97
C SER A 219 14.32 0.85 15.46
N GLN A 220 13.23 0.21 15.92
CA GLN A 220 13.22 -1.19 16.35
C GLN A 220 13.29 -2.18 15.17
N ALA A 221 12.64 -1.87 14.05
CA ALA A 221 12.67 -2.71 12.85
C ALA A 221 14.02 -2.64 12.11
N ARG A 222 14.68 -1.47 12.13
CA ARG A 222 15.93 -1.21 11.38
C ARG A 222 17.04 -2.25 11.56
N PRO A 223 17.40 -2.72 12.78
CA PRO A 223 18.44 -3.75 12.94
C PRO A 223 18.02 -5.11 12.37
N ASN A 224 16.72 -5.38 12.25
CA ASN A 224 16.18 -6.64 11.74
C ASN A 224 15.78 -6.59 10.26
N ALA A 225 15.91 -5.44 9.60
CA ALA A 225 15.39 -5.22 8.25
C ALA A 225 15.88 -6.24 7.22
N ILE A 226 17.18 -6.59 7.26
CA ILE A 226 17.75 -7.61 6.35
C ILE A 226 17.21 -9.01 6.67
N ALA A 227 17.25 -9.42 7.94
CA ALA A 227 16.73 -10.73 8.34
C ALA A 227 15.24 -10.91 8.02
N LEU A 228 14.44 -9.84 8.08
CA LEU A 228 13.03 -9.84 7.73
C LEU A 228 12.80 -10.08 6.23
N VAL A 229 13.65 -9.56 5.35
CA VAL A 229 13.55 -9.83 3.90
C VAL A 229 14.23 -11.14 3.50
N ASP A 230 15.27 -11.57 4.23
CA ASP A 230 15.88 -12.89 4.07
C ASP A 230 14.89 -14.01 4.40
N ALA A 231 13.94 -13.77 5.30
CA ALA A 231 12.88 -14.72 5.64
C ALA A 231 11.95 -15.05 4.46
N PHE A 232 11.95 -14.25 3.38
CA PHE A 232 11.26 -14.60 2.13
C PHE A 232 11.93 -15.76 1.39
N ASN A 233 13.21 -16.03 1.69
CA ASN A 233 13.99 -17.13 1.15
C ASN A 233 14.02 -17.14 -0.40
N TYR A 234 14.06 -15.96 -1.01
CA TYR A 234 14.21 -15.81 -2.44
C TYR A 234 15.68 -15.97 -2.86
N THR A 235 15.92 -16.74 -3.91
CA THR A 235 17.26 -16.90 -4.49
C THR A 235 17.60 -15.69 -5.36
N ASP A 236 18.89 -15.41 -5.56
CA ASP A 236 19.36 -14.38 -6.51
C ASP A 236 18.75 -14.57 -7.91
N HIS A 237 18.59 -15.83 -8.34
CA HIS A 237 17.96 -16.17 -9.63
C HIS A 237 16.49 -15.76 -9.67
N PHE A 238 15.73 -16.02 -8.60
CA PHE A 238 14.32 -15.63 -8.54
C PHE A 238 14.15 -14.12 -8.41
N LEU A 239 15.01 -13.46 -7.62
CA LEU A 239 14.98 -12.00 -7.46
C LEU A 239 15.32 -11.26 -8.75
N GLY A 240 16.20 -11.82 -9.59
CA GLY A 240 16.60 -11.20 -10.85
C GLY A 240 17.18 -9.79 -10.67
N SER A 241 17.80 -9.52 -9.52
CA SER A 241 18.21 -8.17 -9.12
C SER A 241 19.69 -8.13 -8.72
N VAL A 242 20.47 -7.30 -9.41
CA VAL A 242 21.85 -7.00 -9.01
C VAL A 242 21.89 -6.20 -7.71
N LEU A 243 20.91 -5.33 -7.48
CA LEU A 243 20.85 -4.49 -6.27
C LEU A 243 20.41 -5.30 -5.04
N GLY A 244 19.55 -6.29 -5.25
CA GLY A 244 18.99 -7.16 -4.21
C GLY A 244 19.75 -8.47 -4.00
N ARG A 245 21.02 -8.57 -4.46
CA ARG A 245 21.83 -9.78 -4.27
C ARG A 245 21.99 -10.13 -2.80
N TYR A 246 21.90 -11.42 -2.50
CA TYR A 246 22.03 -11.93 -1.13
C TYR A 246 23.38 -11.58 -0.48
N ASP A 247 24.47 -11.60 -1.25
CA ASP A 247 25.82 -11.28 -0.77
C ASP A 247 26.11 -9.77 -0.63
N GLY A 248 25.19 -8.90 -1.06
CA GLY A 248 25.38 -7.46 -1.07
C GLY A 248 26.49 -6.96 -2.02
N ASN A 249 27.03 -7.81 -2.91
CA ASN A 249 28.13 -7.47 -3.81
C ASN A 249 27.64 -6.71 -5.06
N VAL A 250 27.03 -5.54 -4.82
CA VAL A 250 26.27 -4.79 -5.82
C VAL A 250 27.16 -4.17 -6.90
N TYR A 251 28.15 -3.35 -6.53
CA TYR A 251 28.87 -2.52 -7.51
C TYR A 251 29.70 -3.32 -8.53
N PRO A 252 30.46 -4.35 -8.14
CA PRO A 252 31.17 -5.18 -9.12
C PRO A 252 30.20 -5.88 -10.09
N LYS A 253 29.03 -6.29 -9.59
CA LYS A 253 28.01 -6.96 -10.41
C LYS A 253 27.26 -6.00 -11.33
N LEU A 254 27.04 -4.76 -10.91
CA LEU A 254 26.51 -3.73 -11.81
C LEU A 254 27.46 -3.50 -13.00
N TYR A 255 28.75 -3.45 -12.73
CA TYR A 255 29.77 -3.31 -13.77
C TYR A 255 29.80 -4.52 -14.70
N GLU A 256 29.75 -5.73 -14.15
CA GLU A 256 29.69 -6.98 -14.94
C GLU A 256 28.45 -7.06 -15.83
N GLU A 257 27.27 -6.71 -15.31
CA GLU A 257 26.03 -6.70 -16.11
C GLU A 257 26.06 -5.65 -17.22
N ALA A 258 26.67 -4.48 -17.00
CA ALA A 258 26.79 -3.46 -18.04
C ALA A 258 27.55 -3.97 -19.27
N TRP A 259 28.60 -4.77 -19.07
CA TRP A 259 29.38 -5.36 -20.17
C TRP A 259 28.64 -6.40 -21.00
N LYS A 260 27.50 -6.91 -20.52
CA LYS A 260 26.67 -7.88 -21.26
C LYS A 260 25.69 -7.21 -22.21
N ASP A 261 25.53 -5.88 -22.13
CA ASP A 261 24.69 -5.14 -23.06
C ASP A 261 25.30 -5.22 -24.49
N PRO A 262 24.52 -5.65 -25.51
CA PRO A 262 25.01 -5.78 -26.89
C PRO A 262 25.56 -4.47 -27.47
N LEU A 263 25.18 -3.31 -26.92
CA LEU A 263 25.75 -2.02 -27.32
C LEU A 263 27.26 -1.92 -27.01
N ASN A 264 27.76 -2.75 -26.10
CA ASN A 264 29.18 -2.83 -25.75
C ASN A 264 29.95 -3.89 -26.56
N ASP A 265 29.31 -4.58 -27.52
CA ASP A 265 29.98 -5.54 -28.42
C ASP A 265 31.04 -4.84 -29.31
N SER A 266 30.87 -3.54 -29.56
CA SER A 266 31.84 -2.72 -30.29
C SER A 266 32.08 -1.37 -29.61
N VAL A 267 33.34 -0.91 -29.61
CA VAL A 267 33.71 0.41 -29.08
C VAL A 267 33.17 1.54 -29.96
N VAL A 268 33.09 1.30 -31.27
CA VAL A 268 32.47 2.23 -32.22
C VAL A 268 31.06 1.72 -32.50
N PRO A 269 30.01 2.51 -32.22
CA PRO A 269 28.64 2.05 -32.41
C PRO A 269 28.30 1.92 -33.90
N ASP A 270 27.42 0.98 -34.22
CA ASP A 270 26.84 0.88 -35.55
C ASP A 270 26.14 2.21 -35.94
N GLY A 271 26.25 2.59 -37.21
CA GLY A 271 25.79 3.90 -37.70
C GLY A 271 26.73 5.08 -37.43
N TYR A 272 27.86 4.89 -36.74
CA TYR A 272 28.82 5.99 -36.51
C TYR A 272 29.32 6.60 -37.83
N HIS A 273 29.64 5.79 -38.84
CA HIS A 273 30.22 6.28 -40.09
C HIS A 273 29.21 7.00 -40.98
N GLU A 274 27.95 6.59 -40.91
CA GLU A 274 26.83 7.05 -41.72
C GLU A 274 26.18 8.31 -41.12
N TYR A 275 26.04 8.34 -39.79
CA TYR A 275 25.18 9.33 -39.13
C TYR A 275 25.94 10.25 -38.19
N ILE A 276 27.00 9.79 -37.51
CA ILE A 276 27.72 10.61 -36.52
C ILE A 276 28.91 11.33 -37.16
N LYS A 277 29.76 10.58 -37.87
CA LYS A 277 31.00 11.08 -38.49
C LYS A 277 30.74 12.22 -39.49
N PRO A 278 29.71 12.20 -40.36
CA PRO A 278 29.44 13.31 -41.26
C PRO A 278 29.00 14.58 -40.52
N ILE A 279 28.22 14.46 -39.44
CA ILE A 279 27.83 15.60 -38.60
C ILE A 279 29.06 16.22 -37.95
N LEU A 280 29.90 15.41 -37.31
CA LEU A 280 31.12 15.88 -36.63
C LEU A 280 32.10 16.54 -37.61
N LYS A 281 32.16 16.07 -38.86
CA LYS A 281 33.02 16.63 -39.91
C LYS A 281 32.38 17.78 -40.70
N GLN A 282 31.17 18.20 -40.35
CA GLN A 282 30.37 19.19 -41.11
C GLN A 282 30.22 18.81 -42.60
N GLN A 283 30.19 17.51 -42.90
CA GLN A 283 30.02 16.96 -44.24
C GLN A 283 28.54 16.65 -44.54
N ILE A 284 27.63 17.29 -43.82
CA ILE A 284 26.20 17.20 -44.09
C ILE A 284 25.95 17.95 -45.40
N ARG A 285 25.57 17.22 -46.45
CA ARG A 285 25.00 17.86 -47.65
C ARG A 285 23.69 18.51 -47.20
N THR A 286 23.67 19.83 -47.07
CA THR A 286 22.42 20.58 -46.97
C THR A 286 21.63 20.25 -48.23
N ALA A 287 20.51 19.54 -48.07
CA ALA A 287 19.54 19.42 -49.15
C ALA A 287 19.14 20.87 -49.51
N ARG A 288 19.50 21.31 -50.71
CA ARG A 288 18.95 22.54 -51.28
C ARG A 288 17.47 22.24 -51.54
N LEU A 289 16.59 22.81 -50.72
CA LEU A 289 15.17 22.96 -51.03
C LEU A 289 15.00 23.83 -52.28
#